data_AF-A0AAJ2SQ49-F1
#
_entry.id   AF-A0AAJ2SQ49-F1
#
_cell.length_a   1.000
_cell.length_b   1.000
_cell.length_c   1.000
_cell.angle_alpha   90.00
_cell.angle_beta   90.00
_cell.angle_gamma   90.00
#
_symmetry.space_group_name_H-M   'P 1'
#
loop_
_entity.id
_entity.type
_entity.pdbx_description
1 polymer ?
#
loop_
_entity_poly.entity_id
_entity_poly.type
_entity_poly.pdbx_seq_one_letter_code
_entity_poly.pdbx_strand_id
1 'polypeptide(L)'
;MRITRLRIDGQFFHLDEDQDTATLKREIIAAASAGPRFIDFTAIGHGEVSVLMTPQMGARFEVLERSQEEIDEWNHTPPVVDYDPLVHD
;
A
#
# COMPACT_ATOMS: atom_id res chain seq x y z
N MET A 1 12.59 -8.35 9.67
CA MET A 1 11.66 -8.89 8.66
C MET A 1 11.62 -7.96 7.45
N ARG A 2 11.30 -8.52 6.28
CA ARG A 2 11.08 -7.73 5.05
C ARG A 2 9.60 -7.37 4.98
N ILE A 3 9.30 -6.09 4.96
CA ILE A 3 7.93 -5.57 4.84
C ILE A 3 7.79 -4.84 3.52
N THR A 4 6.65 -5.00 2.87
CA THR A 4 6.36 -4.25 1.65
C THR A 4 5.59 -2.99 2.02
N ARG A 5 6.16 -1.83 1.73
CA ARG A 5 5.47 -0.55 1.81
C ARG A 5 4.88 -0.19 0.45
N LEU A 6 3.60 0.11 0.44
CA LEU A 6 2.84 0.59 -0.71
C LEU A 6 2.55 2.08 -0.54
N ARG A 7 2.87 2.90 -1.53
CA ARG A 7 2.40 4.28 -1.64
C ARG A 7 1.40 4.40 -2.78
N ILE A 8 0.18 4.84 -2.50
CA ILE A 8 -0.87 5.15 -3.47
C ILE A 8 -1.54 6.45 -3.07
N ASP A 9 -1.74 7.37 -4.02
CA ASP A 9 -2.39 8.68 -3.78
C ASP A 9 -1.77 9.50 -2.63
N GLY A 10 -0.44 9.43 -2.50
CA GLY A 10 0.27 10.10 -1.42
C GLY A 10 0.15 9.42 -0.05
N GLN A 11 -0.66 8.37 0.09
CA GLN A 11 -0.83 7.59 1.33
C GLN A 11 0.14 6.40 1.37
N PHE A 12 0.70 6.12 2.55
CA PHE A 12 1.54 4.95 2.77
C PHE A 12 0.79 3.85 3.53
N PHE A 13 0.93 2.62 3.06
CA PHE A 13 0.43 1.40 3.67
C PHE A 13 1.58 0.42 3.86
N HIS A 14 1.64 -0.21 5.03
CA HIS A 14 2.52 -1.36 5.24
C HIS A 14 1.69 -2.62 4.99
N LEU A 15 2.03 -3.37 3.95
CA LEU A 15 1.29 -4.56 3.56
C LEU A 15 1.55 -5.69 4.54
N ASP A 16 0.49 -6.47 4.79
CA ASP A 16 0.59 -7.72 5.52
C ASP A 16 1.58 -8.69 4.83
N GLU A 17 2.22 -9.57 5.60
CA GLU A 17 3.21 -10.50 5.06
C GLU A 17 2.61 -11.53 4.10
N ASP A 18 1.33 -11.86 4.29
CA ASP A 18 0.58 -12.79 3.45
C ASP A 18 -0.02 -12.12 2.20
N GLN A 19 0.10 -10.79 2.08
CA GLN A 19 -0.42 -10.07 0.92
C GLN A 19 0.35 -10.45 -0.36
N ASP A 20 -0.35 -11.02 -1.35
CA ASP A 20 0.22 -11.31 -2.67
C ASP A 20 0.48 -10.01 -3.46
N THR A 21 1.70 -9.50 -3.31
CA THR A 21 2.15 -8.28 -4.00
C THR A 21 2.24 -8.44 -5.51
N ALA A 22 2.39 -9.67 -6.03
CA ALA A 22 2.47 -9.91 -7.46
C ALA A 22 1.09 -9.81 -8.10
N THR A 23 0.05 -10.36 -7.45
CA THR A 23 -1.34 -10.18 -7.87
C THR A 23 -1.74 -8.71 -7.77
N LEU A 24 -1.46 -8.05 -6.64
CA LEU A 24 -1.79 -6.65 -6.44
C LEU A 24 -1.21 -5.73 -7.53
N LYS A 25 0.05 -5.93 -7.92
CA LYS A 25 0.68 -5.20 -9.03
C LYS A 25 -0.04 -5.43 -10.36
N ARG A 26 -0.46 -6.65 -10.67
CA ARG A 26 -1.21 -6.96 -11.90
C ARG A 26 -2.55 -6.24 -11.92
N GLU A 27 -3.26 -6.21 -10.80
CA GLU A 27 -4.56 -5.56 -10.72
C GLU A 27 -4.46 -4.04 -10.87
N ILE A 28 -3.42 -3.43 -10.27
CA ILE A 28 -3.11 -2.01 -10.44
C ILE A 28 -2.83 -1.68 -11.92
N ILE A 29 -2.02 -2.50 -12.61
CA ILE A 29 -1.74 -2.33 -14.05
C ILE A 29 -3.03 -2.48 -14.88
N ALA A 30 -3.91 -3.43 -14.50
CA ALA A 30 -5.19 -3.61 -15.15
C ALA A 30 -6.10 -2.37 -14.98
N ALA A 31 -6.14 -1.77 -13.78
CA ALA A 31 -6.87 -0.52 -13.53
C ALA A 31 -6.33 0.64 -14.38
N ALA A 32 -5.00 0.75 -14.50
CA ALA A 32 -4.37 1.76 -15.33
C ALA A 32 -4.68 1.58 -16.84
N SER A 33 -4.88 0.35 -17.30
CA SER A 33 -5.08 0.03 -18.72
C SER A 33 -6.55 -0.03 -19.16
N ALA A 34 -7.44 -0.51 -18.29
CA ALA A 34 -8.85 -0.79 -18.62
C ALA A 34 -9.84 0.22 -18.03
N GLY A 35 -9.36 1.15 -17.19
CA GLY A 35 -10.16 2.18 -16.54
C GLY A 35 -10.35 1.95 -15.03
N PRO A 36 -10.99 2.92 -14.35
CA PRO A 36 -11.04 2.92 -12.89
C PRO A 36 -11.72 1.70 -12.28
N ARG A 37 -11.11 1.14 -11.23
CA ARG A 37 -11.68 0.01 -10.47
C ARG A 37 -11.14 -0.01 -9.05
N PHE A 38 -11.89 -0.63 -8.14
CA PHE A 38 -11.40 -0.91 -6.80
C PHE A 38 -10.34 -2.02 -6.83
N ILE A 39 -9.32 -1.83 -6.01
CA ILE A 39 -8.27 -2.78 -5.70
C ILE A 39 -8.28 -2.97 -4.19
N ASP A 40 -8.28 -4.22 -3.76
CA ASP A 40 -8.34 -4.60 -2.36
C ASP A 40 -6.99 -5.17 -1.91
N PHE A 41 -6.54 -4.78 -0.72
CA PHE A 41 -5.32 -5.31 -0.11
C PHE A 41 -5.40 -5.27 1.41
N THR A 42 -4.64 -6.13 2.07
CA THR A 42 -4.54 -6.15 3.53
C THR A 42 -3.31 -5.36 3.97
N ALA A 43 -3.52 -4.45 4.92
CA ALA A 43 -2.47 -3.64 5.51
C ALA A 43 -2.40 -3.85 7.03
N ILE A 44 -1.18 -3.90 7.55
CA ILE A 44 -0.85 -4.00 8.98
C ILE A 44 -1.47 -2.81 9.71
N GLY A 45 -2.24 -3.10 10.77
CA GLY A 45 -2.94 -2.08 11.57
C GLY A 45 -4.20 -1.49 10.92
N HIS A 46 -4.48 -1.74 9.65
CA HIS A 46 -5.63 -1.18 8.92
C HIS A 46 -6.63 -2.21 8.41
N GLY A 47 -6.28 -3.51 8.44
CA GLY A 47 -7.14 -4.59 7.95
C GLY A 47 -7.24 -4.59 6.42
N GLU A 48 -8.40 -4.97 5.89
CA GLU A 48 -8.69 -4.91 4.46
C GLU A 48 -8.96 -3.45 4.04
N VAL A 49 -8.24 -3.01 3.01
CA VAL A 49 -8.29 -1.66 2.44
C VAL A 49 -8.70 -1.76 0.98
N SER A 50 -9.75 -1.02 0.61
CA SER A 50 -10.22 -0.88 -0.77
C SER A 50 -9.92 0.52 -1.30
N VAL A 51 -9.16 0.61 -2.40
CA VAL A 51 -8.83 1.89 -3.03
C VAL A 51 -9.34 1.92 -4.47
N LEU A 52 -10.05 2.99 -4.84
CA LEU A 52 -10.40 3.26 -6.23
C LEU A 52 -9.14 3.68 -6.99
N MET A 53 -8.60 2.78 -7.81
CA MET A 53 -7.47 3.09 -8.68
C MET A 53 -7.94 3.76 -9.96
N THR A 54 -7.27 4.85 -10.34
CA THR A 54 -7.47 5.55 -11.62
C THR A 54 -6.16 5.59 -12.42
N PRO A 55 -6.19 5.77 -13.75
CA PRO A 55 -4.97 5.79 -14.57
C PRO A 55 -3.94 6.87 -14.19
N GLN A 56 -4.37 7.96 -13.56
CA GLN A 56 -3.48 9.05 -13.14
C GLN A 56 -2.78 8.78 -11.78
N MET A 57 -3.21 7.75 -11.04
CA MET A 57 -2.66 7.45 -9.72
C MET A 57 -1.38 6.62 -9.83
N GLY A 58 -0.28 7.19 -9.32
CA GLY A 58 0.97 6.45 -9.15
C GLY A 58 0.90 5.48 -7.97
N ALA A 59 1.39 4.25 -8.19
CA ALA A 59 1.61 3.28 -7.13
C ALA A 59 3.11 2.95 -7.02
N ARG A 60 3.68 3.03 -5.82
CA ARG A 60 5.09 2.68 -5.54
C ARG A 60 5.17 1.58 -4.50
N PHE A 61 5.95 0.55 -4.79
CA PHE A 61 6.25 -0.54 -3.88
C PHE A 61 7.70 -0.44 -3.42
N GLU A 62 7.94 -0.53 -2.12
CA GLU A 62 9.27 -0.54 -1.52
C GLU A 62 9.39 -1.71 -0.56
N VAL A 63 10.52 -2.41 -0.59
CA VAL A 63 10.83 -3.45 0.39
C VAL A 63 11.72 -2.83 1.46
N LEU A 64 11.26 -2.83 2.70
CA LEU A 64 11.97 -2.28 3.84
C LEU A 64 12.39 -3.39 4.79
N GLU A 65 13.52 -3.20 5.47
CA GLU A 65 13.92 -4.05 6.60
C GLU A 65 13.46 -3.40 7.91
N ARG A 66 12.67 -4.13 8.71
CA ARG A 66 12.13 -3.70 10.02
C ARG A 66 12.30 -4.77 11.08
N SER A 67 12.36 -4.41 12.35
CA SER A 67 12.37 -5.38 13.46
C SER A 67 10.97 -5.97 13.69
N GLN A 68 10.89 -7.10 14.42
CA GLN A 68 9.60 -7.66 14.83
C GLN A 68 8.86 -6.72 15.78
N GLU A 69 9.60 -6.10 16.71
CA GLU A 69 9.07 -5.16 17.70
C GLU A 69 8.37 -3.96 17.03
N GLU A 70 8.93 -3.44 15.93
CA GLU A 70 8.33 -2.36 15.14
C GLU A 70 6.99 -2.78 14.49
N ILE A 71 6.89 -4.03 14.01
CA ILE A 71 5.67 -4.54 13.36
C ILE A 71 4.56 -4.78 14.40
N ASP A 72 4.91 -5.34 15.56
CA ASP A 72 3.97 -5.58 16.65
C ASP A 72 3.41 -4.25 17.18
N GLU A 73 4.26 -3.22 17.26
CA GLU A 73 3.83 -1.86 17.60
C GLU A 73 2.80 -1.34 16.58
N TRP A 74 3.04 -1.50 15.27
CA TRP A 74 2.11 -1.05 14.22
C TRP A 74 0.77 -1.79 14.22
N ASN A 75 0.75 -3.07 14.61
CA ASN A 75 -0.50 -3.81 14.80
C ASN A 75 -1.32 -3.25 15.97
N HIS A 76 -0.67 -2.76 17.03
CA HIS A 76 -1.34 -2.22 18.20
C HIS A 76 -1.69 -0.73 18.04
N THR A 77 -0.80 0.02 17.39
CA THR A 77 -0.90 1.45 17.13
C THR A 77 -0.48 1.69 15.69
N PRO A 78 -1.45 1.72 14.75
CA PRO A 78 -1.14 1.90 13.34
C PRO A 78 -0.36 3.19 13.11
N PRO A 79 0.72 3.17 12.31
CA PRO A 79 1.41 4.38 11.95
C PRO A 79 0.43 5.31 11.23
N VAL A 80 0.54 6.61 11.49
CA VAL A 80 -0.30 7.59 10.82
C VAL A 80 -0.05 7.46 9.32
N VAL A 81 -1.12 7.42 8.53
CA VAL A 81 -1.01 7.47 7.07
C VAL A 81 -0.40 8.81 6.71
N ASP A 82 0.90 8.82 6.45
CA ASP A 82 1.63 10.01 6.07
C ASP A 82 1.15 10.42 4.67
N TYR A 83 0.67 11.65 4.55
CA TYR A 83 0.27 12.24 3.28
C TYR A 83 1.40 13.17 2.85
N ASP A 84 2.03 12.88 1.71
CA ASP A 84 3.06 13.75 1.14
C ASP A 84 2.41 14.67 0.07
N PRO A 85 2.07 15.94 0.41
CA PRO A 85 1.33 16.85 -0.46
C PRO A 85 2.16 17.43 -1.63
N LEU A 86 3.45 17.10 -1.76
CA LEU A 86 4.38 17.86 -2.62
C LEU A 86 4.74 17.19 -3.96
N VAL A 87 3.99 16.19 -4.44
CA VAL A 87 4.24 15.61 -5.79
C VAL A 87 3.27 16.20 -6.81
N HIS A 88 3.42 17.50 -7.05
CA HIS A 88 3.00 18.16 -8.29
C HIS A 88 4.23 18.89 -8.84
N ASP A 89 5.05 18.18 -9.62
CA ASP A 89 6.04 18.77 -10.53
C ASP A 89 5.92 18.05 -11.89
#